data_AF-E9PYF0-F1
#
_entry.id   AF-E9PYF0-F1
#
_cell.length_a   1.000
_cell.length_b   1.000
_cell.length_c   1.000
_cell.angle_alpha   90.00
_cell.angle_beta   90.00
_cell.angle_gamma   90.00
#
_symmetry.space_group_name_H-M   'P 1'
#
loop_
_entity.id
_entity.type
_entity.pdbx_description
1 polymer ?
#
loop_
_entity_poly.entity_id
_entity_poly.type
_entity_poly.pdbx_seq_one_letter_code
_entity_poly.pdbx_strand_id
1 'polypeptide(L)'
;MNRRADGARKRHSELELGWHRHRPPFRVPQTLLRSFPLLAVPVKFSAKQQAPHYLYMRQHRVRQGTQSTWPPDRTLFILNVPPYCTQESLSRCLSCCGTIKTVELQEKPDLAESPTEPKSQFFHPKPVPGFQVAYVVFQKPSGVS
;
A
#
# COMPACT_ATOMS: atom_id res chain seq x y z
N MET A 1 -17.95 60.36 -41.47
CA MET A 1 -17.01 60.03 -40.37
C MET A 1 -16.24 58.74 -40.73
N ASN A 2 -14.93 58.70 -40.41
CA ASN A 2 -13.98 57.57 -40.21
C ASN A 2 -14.46 56.11 -40.45
N ARG A 3 -13.66 55.10 -40.80
CA ARG A 3 -12.28 54.80 -41.28
C ARG A 3 -12.22 53.25 -41.22
N ARG A 4 -11.50 52.58 -42.15
CA ARG A 4 -10.66 51.35 -42.00
C ARG A 4 -11.27 50.09 -41.35
N ALA A 5 -11.36 48.96 -42.03
CA ALA A 5 -10.31 47.97 -42.39
C ALA A 5 -10.24 46.78 -41.42
N ASP A 6 -9.99 45.61 -42.02
CA ASP A 6 -9.48 44.33 -41.51
C ASP A 6 -9.29 44.10 -40.01
N GLY A 7 -9.67 42.91 -39.55
CA GLY A 7 -9.35 42.50 -38.19
C GLY A 7 -9.67 41.05 -37.87
N ALA A 8 -8.65 40.20 -38.02
CA ALA A 8 -8.61 38.80 -37.63
C ALA A 8 -8.96 38.52 -36.16
N ARG A 9 -9.15 37.21 -35.86
CA ARG A 9 -8.39 36.43 -34.85
C ARG A 9 -9.17 35.80 -33.69
N LYS A 10 -8.80 34.52 -33.45
CA LYS A 10 -8.93 33.64 -32.26
C LYS A 10 -10.25 32.87 -32.10
N ARG A 11 -10.25 31.55 -32.28
CA ARG A 11 -9.73 30.45 -31.39
C ARG A 11 -10.51 30.32 -30.08
N HIS A 12 -11.39 29.33 -30.06
CA HIS A 12 -11.85 28.53 -28.92
C HIS A 12 -12.74 27.44 -29.56
N SER A 13 -12.74 26.15 -29.25
CA SER A 13 -12.10 25.35 -28.21
C SER A 13 -12.69 23.94 -28.42
N GLU A 14 -11.89 22.92 -28.73
CA GLU A 14 -12.20 21.53 -28.35
C GLU A 14 -10.98 20.65 -28.65
N LEU A 15 -10.15 20.47 -27.62
CA LEU A 15 -9.17 19.39 -27.58
C LEU A 15 -9.87 18.19 -26.93
N GLU A 16 -10.58 17.42 -27.74
CA GLU A 16 -10.85 16.01 -27.46
C GLU A 16 -9.52 15.25 -27.58
N LEU A 17 -8.79 15.15 -26.45
CA LEU A 17 -7.64 14.24 -26.35
C LEU A 17 -8.05 13.05 -25.50
N GLY A 18 -8.40 12.00 -26.23
CA GLY A 18 -8.71 10.67 -25.74
C GLY A 18 -7.63 10.14 -24.80
N TRP A 19 -8.10 9.62 -23.66
CA TRP A 19 -7.29 8.88 -22.72
C TRP A 19 -6.85 7.57 -23.36
N HIS A 20 -5.67 7.57 -23.98
CA HIS A 20 -5.00 6.34 -24.36
C HIS A 20 -4.70 5.52 -23.10
N ARG A 21 -5.32 4.33 -23.06
CA ARG A 21 -5.10 3.28 -22.06
C ARG A 21 -3.62 2.91 -21.98
N HIS A 22 -2.89 3.52 -21.05
CA HIS A 22 -1.62 2.97 -20.59
C HIS A 22 -1.90 1.82 -19.62
N ARG A 23 -1.75 0.58 -20.09
CA ARG A 23 -1.66 -0.59 -19.20
C ARG A 23 -0.34 -0.53 -18.44
N PRO A 24 -0.31 -0.78 -17.11
CA PRO A 24 0.95 -0.94 -16.38
C PRO A 24 1.71 -2.18 -16.86
N PRO A 25 3.06 -2.17 -16.83
CA PRO A 25 3.91 -3.20 -17.46
C PRO A 25 3.96 -4.55 -16.73
N PHE A 26 3.30 -4.71 -15.58
CA PHE A 26 3.29 -5.97 -14.85
C PHE A 26 1.99 -6.73 -15.10
N ARG A 27 1.99 -7.65 -16.07
CA ARG A 27 0.97 -8.71 -16.14
C ARG A 27 1.24 -9.67 -14.98
N VAL A 28 0.54 -9.46 -13.87
CA VAL A 28 0.43 -10.46 -12.80
C VAL A 28 -0.36 -11.65 -13.36
N PRO A 29 0.13 -12.90 -13.27
CA PRO A 29 -0.60 -14.07 -13.76
C PRO A 29 -1.99 -14.17 -13.12
N GLN A 30 -3.03 -14.19 -13.95
CA GLN A 30 -4.44 -14.16 -13.52
C GLN A 30 -4.92 -15.46 -12.84
N THR A 31 -4.09 -16.50 -12.75
CA THR A 31 -4.50 -17.83 -12.25
C THR A 31 -4.35 -18.03 -10.73
N LEU A 32 -3.88 -17.03 -9.98
CA LEU A 32 -3.82 -17.07 -8.50
C LEU A 32 -4.82 -16.14 -7.79
N LEU A 33 -5.66 -15.41 -8.54
CA LEU A 33 -6.64 -14.44 -8.00
C LEU A 33 -7.96 -15.08 -7.51
N ARG A 34 -7.91 -16.31 -6.96
CA ARG A 34 -9.07 -16.96 -6.33
C ARG A 34 -8.91 -16.97 -4.81
N SER A 35 -9.03 -15.79 -4.19
CA SER A 35 -9.49 -15.62 -2.79
C SER A 35 -9.30 -14.16 -2.36
N PHE A 36 -10.41 -13.42 -2.29
CA PHE A 36 -10.59 -12.08 -1.69
C PHE A 36 -9.83 -10.91 -2.37
N PRO A 37 -10.53 -9.80 -2.70
CA PRO A 37 -9.89 -8.65 -3.31
C PRO A 37 -8.93 -7.98 -2.33
N LEU A 38 -7.66 -7.86 -2.74
CA LEU A 38 -6.71 -6.95 -2.10
C LEU A 38 -7.13 -5.52 -2.42
N LEU A 39 -7.34 -4.70 -1.39
CA LEU A 39 -7.60 -3.27 -1.56
C LEU A 39 -6.28 -2.53 -1.79
N ALA A 40 -6.15 -1.85 -2.92
CA ALA A 40 -4.98 -1.02 -3.23
C ALA A 40 -5.22 0.42 -2.76
N VAL A 41 -4.43 0.88 -1.78
CA VAL A 41 -4.54 2.23 -1.21
C VAL A 41 -3.31 3.05 -1.63
N PRO A 42 -3.49 4.14 -2.40
CA PRO A 42 -2.39 5.03 -2.73
C PRO A 42 -2.00 5.87 -1.51
N VAL A 43 -0.71 5.87 -1.18
CA VAL A 43 -0.11 6.69 -0.14
C VAL A 43 1.00 7.56 -0.73
N LYS A 44 1.11 8.78 -0.23
CA LYS A 44 2.17 9.71 -0.60
C LYS A 44 2.92 10.11 0.66
N PHE A 45 4.24 10.19 0.56
CA PHE A 45 5.05 10.69 1.67
C PHE A 45 4.80 12.18 1.90
N SER A 46 4.61 12.95 0.82
CA SER A 46 4.28 14.38 0.90
C SER A 46 3.39 14.81 -0.27
N ALA A 47 2.75 15.97 -0.11
CA ALA A 47 1.93 16.58 -1.16
C ALA A 47 2.70 16.91 -2.45
N LYS A 48 4.03 17.10 -2.36
CA LYS A 48 4.90 17.42 -3.51
C LYS A 48 5.15 16.20 -4.42
N GLN A 49 4.86 14.98 -3.94
CA GLN A 49 5.15 13.76 -4.68
C GLN A 49 4.10 13.50 -5.76
N GLN A 50 4.57 13.32 -7.00
CA GLN A 50 3.70 13.11 -8.16
C GLN A 50 3.22 11.65 -8.26
N ALA A 51 4.12 10.69 -8.01
CA ALA A 51 3.82 9.26 -8.05
C ALA A 51 3.45 8.72 -6.66
N PRO A 52 2.25 8.14 -6.45
CA PRO A 52 1.91 7.49 -5.19
C PRO A 52 2.61 6.12 -5.06
N HIS A 53 2.85 5.72 -3.82
CA HIS A 53 3.17 4.34 -3.48
C HIS A 53 1.86 3.60 -3.15
N TYR A 54 1.75 2.31 -3.46
CA TYR A 54 0.52 1.55 -3.18
C TYR A 54 0.73 0.57 -2.04
N LEU A 55 -0.10 0.69 -1.01
CA LEU A 55 -0.27 -0.34 0.01
C LEU A 55 -1.35 -1.32 -0.44
N TYR A 56 -1.15 -2.61 -0.22
CA TYR A 56 -2.17 -3.62 -0.50
C TYR A 56 -2.69 -4.20 0.80
N MET A 57 -3.96 -3.97 1.07
CA MET A 57 -4.60 -4.31 2.33
C MET A 57 -5.59 -5.46 2.11
N ARG A 58 -5.64 -6.39 3.06
CA ARG A 58 -6.70 -7.39 3.16
C ARG A 58 -6.91 -7.79 4.61
N GLN A 59 -8.09 -8.33 4.91
CA GLN A 59 -8.29 -9.04 6.17
C GLN A 59 -7.26 -10.18 6.30
N HIS A 60 -6.62 -10.27 7.46
CA HIS A 60 -5.73 -11.38 7.79
C HIS A 60 -6.55 -12.67 7.87
N ARG A 61 -6.17 -13.66 7.07
CA ARG A 61 -6.78 -14.99 7.11
C ARG A 61 -5.67 -16.03 7.10
N VAL A 62 -5.75 -16.90 8.09
CA VAL A 62 -4.82 -17.99 8.30
C VAL A 62 -5.50 -19.26 7.81
N ARG A 63 -4.73 -20.21 7.25
CA ARG A 63 -5.28 -21.51 6.85
C ARG A 63 -5.83 -22.22 8.09
N GLN A 64 -6.97 -22.90 7.95
CA GLN A 64 -7.54 -23.68 9.07
C GLN A 64 -6.49 -24.65 9.62
N GLY A 65 -6.30 -24.64 10.94
CA GLY A 65 -5.33 -25.50 11.64
C GLY A 65 -3.93 -24.91 11.86
N THR A 66 -3.62 -23.73 11.30
CA THR A 66 -2.34 -23.04 11.60
C THR A 66 -2.53 -22.07 12.77
N GLN A 67 -1.68 -22.18 13.80
CA GLN A 67 -1.63 -21.21 14.89
C GLN A 67 -1.07 -19.88 14.37
N SER A 68 -1.79 -18.78 14.61
CA SER A 68 -1.31 -17.44 14.28
C SER A 68 -1.37 -16.57 15.53
N THR A 69 -0.33 -15.77 15.71
CA THR A 69 -0.23 -14.79 16.79
C THR A 69 -1.31 -13.71 16.68
N TRP A 70 -1.79 -13.41 15.47
CA TRP A 70 -2.79 -12.35 15.24
C TRP A 70 -4.20 -12.89 15.00
N PRO A 71 -5.22 -12.37 15.71
CA PRO A 71 -6.59 -12.84 15.58
C PRO A 71 -7.19 -12.53 14.20
N PRO A 72 -7.74 -13.52 13.46
CA PRO A 72 -8.14 -13.37 12.05
C PRO A 72 -9.29 -12.37 11.81
N ASP A 73 -10.23 -12.24 12.76
CA ASP A 73 -11.44 -11.43 12.55
C ASP A 73 -11.29 -9.95 12.91
N ARG A 74 -10.09 -9.55 13.37
CA ARG A 74 -9.80 -8.16 13.74
C ARG A 74 -8.40 -7.71 13.35
N THR A 75 -7.73 -8.45 12.47
CA THR A 75 -6.40 -8.10 12.00
C THR A 75 -6.45 -7.74 10.52
N LEU A 76 -5.95 -6.55 10.18
CA LEU A 76 -5.71 -6.12 8.82
C LEU A 76 -4.24 -6.44 8.46
N PHE A 77 -4.06 -7.14 7.36
CA PHE A 77 -2.76 -7.47 6.80
C PHE A 77 -2.44 -6.53 5.65
N ILE A 78 -1.31 -5.84 5.74
CA ILE A 78 -0.87 -4.81 4.81
C ILE A 78 0.45 -5.24 4.18
N LEU A 79 0.50 -5.27 2.86
CA LEU A 79 1.69 -5.55 2.07
C LEU A 79 2.32 -4.27 1.55
N ASN A 80 3.60 -4.38 1.16
CA ASN A 80 4.34 -3.35 0.47
C ASN A 80 4.51 -2.08 1.32
N VAL A 81 4.74 -2.23 2.63
CA VAL A 81 4.94 -1.10 3.54
C VAL A 81 6.36 -0.54 3.34
N PRO A 82 6.53 0.73 2.95
CA PRO A 82 7.85 1.32 2.78
C PRO A 82 8.65 1.42 4.09
N PRO A 83 9.99 1.42 4.05
CA PRO A 83 10.84 1.50 5.25
C PRO A 83 10.71 2.81 6.04
N TYR A 84 10.09 3.84 5.44
CA TYR A 84 9.80 5.11 6.12
C TYR A 84 8.43 5.13 6.82
N CYS A 85 7.60 4.09 6.65
CA CYS A 85 6.34 3.98 7.37
C CYS A 85 6.57 3.36 8.75
N THR A 86 6.26 4.12 9.80
CA THR A 86 6.35 3.65 11.18
C THR A 86 5.03 3.08 11.68
N GLN A 87 5.05 2.43 12.85
CA GLN A 87 3.84 1.92 13.49
C GLN A 87 2.85 3.07 13.79
N GLU A 88 3.35 4.22 14.22
CA GLU A 88 2.55 5.41 14.53
C GLU A 88 1.91 6.01 13.27
N SER A 89 2.63 6.00 12.14
CA SER A 89 2.07 6.53 10.88
C SER A 89 0.93 5.66 10.37
N LEU A 90 1.10 4.33 10.40
CA LEU A 90 0.03 3.39 10.06
C LEU A 90 -1.14 3.50 11.04
N SER A 91 -0.85 3.59 12.35
CA SER A 91 -1.87 3.75 13.38
C SER A 91 -2.72 5.00 13.15
N ARG A 92 -2.06 6.13 12.88
CA ARG A 92 -2.77 7.39 12.57
C ARG A 92 -3.60 7.28 11.29
N CYS A 93 -3.04 6.71 10.22
CA CYS A 93 -3.75 6.56 8.95
C CYS A 93 -4.99 5.65 9.05
N LEU A 94 -4.95 4.62 9.89
CA LEU A 94 -6.02 3.63 10.03
C LEU A 94 -6.95 3.90 11.23
N SER A 95 -6.66 4.94 12.01
CA SER A 95 -7.49 5.33 13.16
C SER A 95 -8.95 5.65 12.79
N CYS A 96 -9.19 6.07 11.53
CA CYS A 96 -10.53 6.30 11.01
C CYS A 96 -11.36 5.02 10.84
N CYS A 97 -10.72 3.85 10.71
CA CYS A 97 -11.39 2.57 10.59
C CYS A 97 -11.82 2.02 11.97
N GLY A 98 -11.13 2.42 13.04
CA GLY A 98 -11.49 2.04 14.41
C GLY A 98 -10.32 2.13 15.38
N THR A 99 -10.58 1.82 16.65
CA THR A 99 -9.55 1.80 17.70
C THR A 99 -8.56 0.66 17.44
N ILE A 100 -7.28 1.02 17.28
CA ILE A 100 -6.19 0.08 17.05
C ILE A 100 -5.64 -0.40 18.39
N LYS A 101 -5.43 -1.71 18.51
CA LYS A 101 -4.81 -2.37 19.67
C LYS A 101 -3.30 -2.46 19.51
N THR A 102 -2.83 -2.99 18.38
CA THR A 102 -1.40 -3.14 18.07
C THR A 102 -1.13 -2.97 16.59
N VAL A 103 0.07 -2.49 16.27
CA VAL A 103 0.63 -2.44 14.91
C VAL A 103 1.99 -3.10 14.94
N GLU A 104 2.19 -4.14 14.15
CA GLU A 104 3.47 -4.85 14.07
C GLU A 104 3.97 -4.82 12.63
N LEU A 105 5.28 -4.55 12.47
CA LEU A 105 5.97 -4.50 11.18
C LEU A 105 6.95 -5.66 11.10
N GLN A 106 6.96 -6.36 9.97
CA GLN A 106 7.83 -7.50 9.72
C GLN A 106 8.41 -7.44 8.32
N GLU A 107 9.65 -7.91 8.12
CA GLU A 107 10.26 -7.94 6.78
C GLU A 107 9.61 -8.95 5.85
N LYS A 108 9.20 -10.10 6.38
CA LYS A 108 8.59 -11.18 5.61
C LYS A 108 7.25 -11.58 6.23
N PRO A 109 6.21 -11.84 5.41
CA PRO A 109 4.96 -12.41 5.91
C PRO A 109 5.18 -13.86 6.33
N ASP A 110 4.69 -14.20 7.53
CA ASP A 110 4.62 -15.54 8.15
C ASP A 110 5.56 -16.58 7.52
N LEU A 111 6.83 -16.51 7.88
CA LEU A 111 7.72 -17.67 7.86
C LEU A 111 8.21 -17.86 9.29
N ALA A 112 7.97 -19.06 9.82
CA ALA A 112 8.52 -19.60 11.05
C ALA A 112 9.94 -19.09 11.26
N GLU A 113 10.25 -18.68 12.51
CA GLU A 113 11.57 -18.27 13.01
C GLU A 113 12.62 -18.27 11.90
N SER A 114 12.81 -17.13 11.24
CA SER A 114 13.90 -17.02 10.27
C SER A 114 15.14 -17.57 10.95
N PRO A 115 15.82 -18.60 10.37
CA PRO A 115 17.00 -19.18 10.99
C PRO A 115 17.86 -18.02 11.45
N THR A 116 18.22 -17.99 12.74
CA THR A 116 19.12 -16.97 13.23
C THR A 116 20.42 -17.21 12.47
N GLU A 117 20.63 -16.49 11.37
CA GLU A 117 21.82 -16.60 10.55
C GLU A 117 23.01 -16.54 11.52
N PRO A 118 23.92 -17.52 11.49
CA PRO A 118 25.00 -17.60 12.44
C PRO A 118 25.74 -16.27 12.42
N LYS A 119 25.69 -15.54 13.54
CA LYS A 119 26.32 -14.23 13.68
C LYS A 119 27.82 -14.43 13.52
N SER A 120 28.35 -14.12 12.35
CA SER A 120 29.78 -14.22 12.13
C SER A 120 30.50 -13.13 12.93
N GLN A 121 31.69 -13.43 13.44
CA GLN A 121 32.50 -12.45 14.19
C GLN A 121 33.12 -11.38 13.28
N PHE A 122 33.14 -11.61 11.97
CA PHE A 122 33.82 -10.76 10.98
C PHE A 122 32.85 -9.96 10.11
N PHE A 123 31.71 -10.54 9.76
CA PHE A 123 30.65 -9.91 8.99
C PHE A 123 29.46 -9.63 9.90
N HIS A 124 29.22 -8.35 10.14
CA HIS A 124 28.04 -7.83 10.82
C HIS A 124 27.14 -7.19 9.76
N PRO A 125 26.33 -7.97 9.03
CA PRO A 125 25.46 -7.40 8.02
C PRO A 125 24.49 -6.43 8.68
N LYS A 126 24.52 -5.17 8.25
CA LYS A 126 23.51 -4.19 8.65
C LYS A 126 22.19 -4.60 8.01
N PRO A 127 21.07 -4.64 8.77
CA PRO A 127 19.76 -4.87 8.19
C PRO A 127 19.52 -3.85 7.07
N VAL A 128 19.25 -4.34 5.86
CA VAL A 128 18.96 -3.46 4.74
C VAL A 128 17.51 -3.01 4.89
N PRO A 129 17.22 -1.69 4.94
CA PRO A 129 15.86 -1.21 5.02
C PRO A 129 15.10 -1.60 3.74
N GLY A 130 14.23 -2.60 3.87
CA GLY A 130 13.40 -3.13 2.79
C GLY A 130 11.94 -2.77 2.96
N PHE A 131 11.12 -3.16 1.98
CA PHE A 131 9.68 -3.17 2.14
C PHE A 131 9.27 -4.23 3.16
N GLN A 132 8.29 -3.88 3.98
CA GLN A 132 7.79 -4.68 5.08
C GLN A 132 6.33 -5.06 4.85
N VAL A 133 5.83 -5.94 5.69
CA VAL A 133 4.41 -6.22 5.90
C VAL A 133 3.99 -5.68 7.26
N ALA A 134 2.73 -5.28 7.39
CA ALA A 134 2.16 -4.88 8.67
C ALA A 134 0.95 -5.72 9.06
N TYR A 135 0.88 -6.03 10.36
CA TYR A 135 -0.29 -6.60 11.01
C TYR A 135 -0.90 -5.54 11.93
N VAL A 136 -2.09 -5.08 11.60
CA VAL A 136 -2.81 -4.05 12.38
C VAL A 136 -4.00 -4.73 13.06
N VAL A 137 -3.93 -4.88 14.37
CA VAL A 137 -4.99 -5.50 15.17
C VAL A 137 -5.89 -4.41 15.70
N PHE A 138 -7.16 -4.43 15.30
CA PHE A 138 -8.19 -3.55 15.84
C PHE A 138 -8.76 -4.13 17.14
N GLN A 139 -9.31 -3.26 17.98
CA GLN A 139 -9.95 -3.67 19.22
C GLN A 139 -11.28 -4.40 18.95
N LYS A 140 -12.01 -3.97 17.91
CA LYS A 140 -13.28 -4.52 17.46
C LYS A 140 -13.17 -5.03 16.01
N PRO A 141 -13.92 -6.09 15.64
CA PRO A 141 -13.89 -6.64 14.28
C PRO A 141 -14.39 -5.65 13.22
N SER A 142 -15.22 -4.68 13.61
CA SER A 142 -15.70 -3.61 12.72
C SER A 142 -14.59 -2.78 12.07
N GLY A 143 -13.36 -2.79 12.60
CA GLY A 143 -12.25 -2.05 12.03
C GLY A 143 -11.64 -2.65 10.76
N VAL A 144 -12.05 -3.86 10.38
CA VAL A 144 -11.51 -4.58 9.21
C VAL A 144 -12.55 -4.75 8.09
N SER A 145 -13.81 -4.33 8.33
CA SER A 145 -14.95 -4.53 7.42
C SER A 145 -15.32 -3.28 6.63
#